data_AF-A0AAE0CPE0-F1
#
_entry.id   AF-A0AAE0CPE0-F1
#
_cell.length_a   1.000
_cell.length_b   1.000
_cell.length_c   1.000
_cell.angle_alpha   90.00
_cell.angle_beta   90.00
_cell.angle_gamma   90.00
#
_symmetry.space_group_name_H-M   'P 1'
#
loop_
_entity.id
_entity.type
_entity.pdbx_description
1 polymer ?
#
loop_
_entity_poly.entity_id
_entity_poly.type
_entity_poly.pdbx_seq_one_letter_code
_entity_poly.pdbx_strand_id
1 'polypeptide(L)'
;MGSSGDTNSDLFGKGSHVEVSSRADGFPGGWYLAKILERPKGKEKEMIFLVEYQRLRCKSNNVSTKLIKAVHFEFLRPVPPPPPNREHQIFKPNDVVDVYHVNGWRGGVVFKALDEPGCYSVMLKNPPDLICYRSPDLRPPLDWVDNNWVPLQKQQKEVVTRNQKRQGGNPSKSVPADKECDGAEGAVGSMTIEDSAIVGVESVGESTGAPMNDDMPCKDQNLRLVEDSPVMRFIQAMDVFQSIPQEPHFRPLAECEEVCREGVALGHMMTFVNVTKKISTLQASDTRIDFDSHLKCLSELELHGFNVEAVRNRLLELQSMKDGQEQLKTKSKNIKSEIIEQTNERTKVKAELDEVMKDLKLLEDKKKEVEEKKVRLLSMNNENDSEIVKLKSGVGSLFEEIKKVNSEFKSVVGSPWKK
;
A
#
# COMPACT_ATOMS: atom_id res chain seq x y z
N MET A 1 -9.42 53.66 13.65
CA MET A 1 -9.32 52.51 12.72
C MET A 1 -8.04 51.76 13.07
N GLY A 2 -8.16 50.74 13.92
CA GLY A 2 -7.04 49.87 14.30
C GLY A 2 -6.97 48.70 13.33
N SER A 3 -5.84 48.56 12.64
CA SER A 3 -5.57 47.52 11.67
C SER A 3 -5.45 46.17 12.36
N SER A 4 -6.47 45.33 12.23
CA SER A 4 -6.50 43.93 12.65
C SER A 4 -5.64 43.09 11.70
N GLY A 5 -4.34 43.01 11.97
CA GLY A 5 -3.40 42.14 11.27
C GLY A 5 -2.63 41.29 12.26
N ASP A 6 -2.56 39.98 11.97
CA ASP A 6 -1.63 38.99 12.54
C ASP A 6 -1.91 38.41 13.93
N THR A 7 -2.98 37.63 14.06
CA THR A 7 -3.11 36.58 15.11
C THR A 7 -3.06 35.14 14.57
N ASN A 8 -2.96 34.96 13.26
CA ASN A 8 -3.14 33.64 12.61
C ASN A 8 -1.83 32.95 12.18
N SER A 9 -0.66 33.55 12.43
CA SER A 9 0.65 33.04 12.00
C SER A 9 1.29 31.99 12.94
N ASP A 10 0.62 31.65 14.06
CA ASP A 10 1.17 30.79 15.11
C ASP A 10 0.49 29.41 15.29
N LEU A 11 -0.64 29.15 14.62
CA LEU A 11 -1.37 27.88 14.76
C LEU A 11 -0.56 26.65 14.34
N PHE A 12 0.34 26.82 13.37
CA PHE A 12 1.24 25.77 12.87
C PHE A 12 2.72 26.08 13.17
N GLY A 13 2.97 26.77 14.28
CA GLY A 13 4.29 27.03 14.89
C GLY A 13 5.13 25.78 15.10
N LYS A 14 6.47 25.94 15.06
CA LYS A 14 7.34 24.93 15.66
C LYS A 14 6.99 24.84 17.14
N GLY A 15 6.61 23.65 17.59
CA GLY A 15 6.14 23.38 18.94
C GLY A 15 4.62 23.36 19.11
N SER A 16 3.85 23.82 18.12
CA SER A 16 2.39 23.79 18.16
C SER A 16 1.86 22.36 18.11
N HIS A 17 0.77 22.12 18.85
CA HIS A 17 0.06 20.84 18.84
C HIS A 17 -1.01 20.87 17.76
N VAL A 18 -1.11 19.79 17.01
CA VAL A 18 -1.99 19.63 15.85
C VAL A 18 -2.59 18.24 15.84
N GLU A 19 -3.71 18.08 15.16
CA GLU A 19 -4.24 16.79 14.79
C GLU A 19 -3.84 16.46 13.35
N VAL A 20 -3.31 15.25 13.16
CA VAL A 20 -2.86 14.72 11.87
C VAL A 20 -3.84 13.66 11.39
N SER A 21 -4.33 13.80 10.15
CA SER A 21 -5.22 12.82 9.54
C SER A 21 -4.49 11.52 9.21
N SER A 22 -5.12 10.38 9.50
CA SER A 22 -4.65 9.06 9.04
C SER A 22 -4.64 8.92 7.51
N ARG A 23 -5.33 9.81 6.79
CA ARG A 23 -5.34 9.85 5.31
C ARG A 23 -3.97 10.18 4.71
N ALA A 24 -3.08 10.83 5.47
CA ALA A 24 -1.69 11.04 5.06
C ALA A 24 -0.96 9.72 4.77
N ASP A 25 -1.47 8.61 5.32
CA ASP A 25 -0.83 7.29 5.32
C ASP A 25 -1.61 6.26 4.51
N GLY A 26 -2.76 6.61 3.92
CA GLY A 26 -3.63 5.69 3.21
C GLY A 26 -4.66 4.94 4.07
N PHE A 27 -4.77 5.23 5.38
CA PHE A 27 -5.78 4.61 6.26
C PHE A 27 -7.09 5.39 6.32
N PRO A 28 -8.23 4.69 6.26
CA PRO A 28 -9.53 5.31 6.36
C PRO A 28 -9.78 5.87 7.77
N GLY A 29 -9.84 7.20 7.86
CA GLY A 29 -10.55 7.93 8.90
C GLY A 29 -9.91 7.97 10.29
N GLY A 30 -9.34 9.12 10.65
CA GLY A 30 -9.17 9.54 12.04
C GLY A 30 -8.04 10.53 12.24
N TRP A 31 -7.96 11.07 13.45
CA TRP A 31 -7.12 12.20 13.80
C TRP A 31 -6.21 11.86 14.98
N TYR A 32 -4.90 11.97 14.78
CA TYR A 32 -3.91 11.67 15.80
C TYR A 32 -3.23 12.94 16.29
N LEU A 33 -3.05 13.02 17.61
CA LEU A 33 -2.40 14.16 18.23
C LEU A 33 -0.89 14.14 17.96
N ALA A 34 -0.36 15.24 17.45
CA ALA A 34 1.05 15.41 17.13
C ALA A 34 1.55 16.83 17.47
N LYS A 35 2.86 16.99 17.47
CA LYS A 35 3.57 18.26 17.70
C LYS A 35 4.43 18.59 16.50
N ILE A 36 4.38 19.83 16.02
CA ILE A 36 5.22 20.28 14.91
C ILE A 36 6.67 20.42 15.40
N LEU A 37 7.60 19.71 14.77
CA LEU A 37 9.03 19.82 15.01
C LEU A 37 9.68 20.84 14.10
N GLU A 38 9.30 20.85 12.82
CA GLU A 38 9.88 21.73 11.80
C GLU A 38 8.83 22.20 10.81
N ARG A 39 8.96 23.48 10.40
CA ARG A 39 8.17 24.08 9.34
C ARG A 39 8.87 23.90 7.99
N PRO A 40 8.12 23.80 6.89
CA PRO A 40 8.71 23.78 5.54
C PRO A 40 9.50 25.06 5.26
N LYS A 41 10.66 24.92 4.60
CA LYS A 41 11.50 26.03 4.13
C LYS A 41 11.38 26.12 2.61
N GLY A 42 10.30 26.73 2.10
CA GLY A 42 10.07 26.75 0.66
C GLY A 42 8.77 27.43 0.25
N LYS A 43 8.47 27.39 -1.06
CA LYS A 43 7.22 27.91 -1.62
C LYS A 43 6.03 27.02 -1.24
N GLU A 44 4.84 27.59 -1.31
CA GLU A 44 3.52 27.02 -0.95
C GLU A 44 3.23 25.58 -1.46
N LYS A 45 3.88 25.13 -2.54
CA LYS A 45 3.72 23.78 -3.10
C LYS A 45 4.46 22.67 -2.33
N GLU A 46 5.34 23.02 -1.39
CA GLU A 46 6.06 22.09 -0.51
C GLU A 46 5.72 22.35 0.96
N MET A 47 4.44 22.56 1.28
CA MET A 47 3.97 22.80 2.66
C MET A 47 3.96 21.50 3.49
N ILE A 48 5.12 20.84 3.58
CA ILE A 48 5.34 19.60 4.32
C ILE A 48 5.95 19.93 5.68
N PHE A 49 5.27 19.53 6.75
CA PHE A 49 5.68 19.72 8.14
C PHE A 49 6.29 18.44 8.69
N LEU A 50 7.34 18.56 9.49
CA LEU A 50 7.83 17.43 10.28
C LEU A 50 7.09 17.43 11.62
N VAL A 51 6.37 16.35 11.91
CA VAL A 51 5.56 16.22 13.13
C VAL A 51 5.98 15.00 13.94
N GLU A 52 5.93 15.12 15.26
CA GLU A 52 6.11 14.05 16.24
C GLU A 52 4.75 13.66 16.81
N TYR A 53 4.33 12.41 16.62
CA TYR A 53 3.09 11.90 17.19
C TYR A 53 3.23 11.71 18.70
N GLN A 54 2.22 12.13 19.46
CA GLN A 54 2.30 12.12 20.92
C GLN A 54 2.27 10.70 21.50
N ARG A 55 1.45 9.81 20.91
CA ARG A 55 1.20 8.45 21.43
C ARG A 55 1.53 7.32 20.45
N LEU A 56 1.89 7.63 19.20
CA LEU A 56 2.38 6.63 18.25
C LEU A 56 3.88 6.43 18.42
N ARG A 57 4.32 5.17 18.34
CA ARG A 57 5.73 4.78 18.50
C ARG A 57 6.21 3.98 17.28
N CYS A 58 7.50 4.04 16.99
CA CYS A 58 8.17 3.15 16.05
C CYS A 58 9.24 2.33 16.79
N LYS A 59 9.40 1.05 16.40
CA LYS A 59 10.45 0.17 16.93
C LYS A 59 11.62 0.15 15.94
N SER A 60 12.80 0.55 16.38
CA SER A 60 14.06 0.40 15.63
C SER A 60 15.12 -0.16 16.55
N ASN A 61 15.78 -1.24 16.15
CA ASN A 61 16.82 -1.93 16.96
C ASN A 61 16.38 -2.24 18.41
N ASN A 62 15.15 -2.74 18.60
CA ASN A 62 14.52 -3.01 19.90
C ASN A 62 14.32 -1.78 20.82
N VAL A 63 14.49 -0.57 20.30
CA VAL A 63 14.19 0.69 21.01
C VAL A 63 12.89 1.28 20.44
N SER A 64 11.95 1.60 21.34
CA SER A 64 10.66 2.20 21.00
C SER A 64 10.72 3.72 21.16
N THR A 65 10.78 4.45 20.05
CA THR A 65 10.80 5.93 20.02
C THR A 65 9.46 6.48 19.53
N LYS A 66 9.21 7.78 19.71
CA LYS A 66 8.02 8.42 19.14
C LYS A 66 8.09 8.43 17.62
N LEU A 67 6.94 8.19 16.99
CA LEU A 67 6.83 8.25 15.55
C LEU A 67 7.00 9.71 15.09
N ILE A 68 7.94 9.94 14.17
CA ILE A 68 8.15 11.23 13.51
C ILE A 68 7.87 11.05 12.02
N LYS A 69 7.13 11.98 11.41
CA LYS A 69 6.75 11.89 10.00
C LYS A 69 6.70 13.25 9.32
N ALA A 70 7.02 13.27 8.03
CA ALA A 70 6.80 14.42 7.15
C ALA A 70 5.36 14.36 6.59
N VAL A 71 4.56 15.40 6.84
CA VAL A 71 3.11 15.43 6.56
C VAL A 71 2.75 16.70 5.81
N HIS A 72 2.00 16.56 4.72
CA HIS A 72 1.51 17.71 3.95
C HIS A 72 0.43 18.50 4.71
N PHE A 73 0.39 19.82 4.53
CA PHE A 73 -0.50 20.75 5.26
C PHE A 73 -1.98 20.35 5.21
N GLU A 74 -2.47 19.78 4.10
CA GLU A 74 -3.87 19.38 3.94
C GLU A 74 -4.32 18.30 4.95
N PHE A 75 -3.38 17.58 5.55
CA PHE A 75 -3.65 16.55 6.55
C PHE A 75 -3.50 17.06 7.98
N LEU A 76 -3.20 18.35 8.16
CA LEU A 76 -3.05 18.98 9.46
C LEU A 76 -4.25 19.87 9.76
N ARG A 77 -4.67 19.84 11.02
CA ARG A 77 -5.54 20.86 11.61
C ARG A 77 -5.05 21.19 13.01
N PRO A 78 -5.39 22.36 13.57
CA PRO A 78 -5.12 22.62 14.99
C PRO A 78 -5.81 21.56 15.88
N VAL A 79 -5.53 21.57 17.18
CA VAL A 79 -6.35 20.79 18.10
C VAL A 79 -7.72 21.48 18.22
N PRO A 80 -8.85 20.76 18.05
CA PRO A 80 -10.16 21.36 18.18
C PRO A 80 -10.40 21.90 19.59
N PRO A 81 -11.20 22.97 19.74
CA PRO A 81 -11.52 23.51 21.04
C PRO A 81 -12.18 22.43 21.90
N PRO A 82 -11.87 22.37 23.21
CA PRO A 82 -12.50 21.41 24.11
C PRO A 82 -14.01 21.67 24.15
N PRO A 83 -14.85 20.62 24.09
CA PRO A 83 -16.28 20.78 24.13
C PRO A 83 -16.75 21.29 25.51
N PRO A 84 -17.85 22.04 25.57
CA PRO A 84 -18.43 22.48 26.84
C PRO A 84 -18.77 21.27 27.71
N ASN A 85 -18.38 21.30 28.99
CA ASN A 85 -18.71 20.26 29.97
C ASN A 85 -18.33 18.84 29.53
N ARG A 86 -17.06 18.65 29.15
CA ARG A 86 -16.48 17.41 28.60
C ARG A 86 -16.89 16.14 29.35
N GLU A 87 -16.96 16.19 30.68
CA GLU A 87 -17.23 15.02 31.52
C GLU A 87 -18.72 14.61 31.56
N HIS A 88 -19.64 15.55 31.30
CA HIS A 88 -21.08 15.33 31.40
C HIS A 88 -21.80 15.56 30.08
N GLN A 89 -21.12 15.31 28.95
CA GLN A 89 -21.78 15.38 27.66
C GLN A 89 -22.80 14.25 27.52
N ILE A 90 -23.99 14.64 27.05
CA ILE A 90 -25.09 13.72 26.81
C ILE A 90 -25.22 13.53 25.31
N PHE A 91 -24.99 12.30 24.86
CA PHE A 91 -25.17 11.91 23.47
C PHE A 91 -26.43 11.07 23.31
N LYS A 92 -27.14 11.25 22.20
CA LYS A 92 -28.36 10.50 21.90
C LYS A 92 -28.07 9.39 20.88
N PRO A 93 -28.90 8.32 20.85
CA PRO A 93 -28.88 7.37 19.75
C PRO A 93 -28.90 8.09 18.39
N ASN A 94 -28.07 7.62 17.47
CA ASN A 94 -27.80 8.17 16.14
C ASN A 94 -27.00 9.49 16.10
N ASP A 95 -26.51 10.01 17.23
CA ASP A 95 -25.54 11.10 17.16
C ASP A 95 -24.22 10.62 16.55
N VAL A 96 -23.73 11.42 15.60
CA VAL A 96 -22.40 11.23 15.01
C VAL A 96 -21.39 11.85 15.97
N VAL A 97 -20.35 11.10 16.29
CA VAL A 97 -19.36 11.43 17.31
C VAL A 97 -17.96 11.13 16.80
N ASP A 98 -16.97 11.89 17.27
CA ASP A 98 -15.58 11.48 17.25
C ASP A 98 -15.30 10.71 18.55
N VAL A 99 -14.80 9.49 18.45
CA VAL A 99 -14.46 8.63 19.58
C VAL A 99 -12.95 8.46 19.67
N TYR A 100 -12.40 8.60 20.87
CA TYR A 100 -11.00 8.35 21.13
C TYR A 100 -10.73 6.84 21.21
N HIS A 101 -10.21 6.27 20.13
CA HIS A 101 -9.97 4.84 19.97
C HIS A 101 -8.57 4.59 19.37
N VAL A 102 -7.79 3.69 19.99
CA VAL A 102 -6.42 3.32 19.58
C VAL A 102 -5.55 4.57 19.29
N ASN A 103 -5.39 5.40 20.32
CA ASN A 103 -4.53 6.60 20.30
C ASN A 103 -4.94 7.72 19.32
N GLY A 104 -6.12 7.66 18.70
CA GLY A 104 -6.63 8.70 17.81
C GLY A 104 -8.14 8.88 17.91
N TRP A 105 -8.65 9.96 17.33
CA TRP A 105 -10.09 10.23 17.21
C TRP A 105 -10.65 9.61 15.93
N ARG A 106 -11.75 8.87 16.05
CA ARG A 106 -12.40 8.11 14.96
C ARG A 106 -13.86 8.49 14.86
N GLY A 107 -14.37 8.61 13.64
CA GLY A 107 -15.81 8.80 13.43
C GLY A 107 -16.61 7.56 13.80
N GLY A 108 -17.63 7.75 14.63
CA GLY A 108 -18.58 6.73 15.05
C GLY A 108 -20.02 7.26 15.12
N VAL A 109 -20.96 6.36 15.38
CA VAL A 109 -22.37 6.68 15.60
C VAL A 109 -22.84 6.04 16.90
N VAL A 110 -23.39 6.85 17.81
CA VAL A 110 -23.93 6.34 19.07
C VAL A 110 -25.09 5.42 18.78
N PHE A 111 -24.99 4.16 19.19
CA PHE A 111 -26.06 3.17 19.02
C PHE A 111 -27.08 3.28 20.15
N LYS A 112 -26.63 3.30 21.41
CA LYS A 112 -27.45 3.56 22.59
C LYS A 112 -26.62 4.09 23.77
N ALA A 113 -27.29 4.78 24.69
CA ALA A 113 -26.79 4.97 26.04
C ALA A 113 -26.93 3.67 26.84
N LEU A 114 -26.01 3.43 27.76
CA LEU A 114 -26.00 2.26 28.66
C LEU A 114 -26.59 2.65 30.03
N ASP A 115 -26.88 1.65 30.86
CA ASP A 115 -27.48 1.86 32.18
C ASP A 115 -26.54 2.66 33.11
N GLU A 116 -25.23 2.49 32.94
CA GLU A 116 -24.23 3.32 33.61
C GLU A 116 -24.24 4.75 33.06
N PRO A 117 -24.42 5.77 33.92
CA PRO A 117 -24.43 7.16 33.48
C PRO A 117 -23.16 7.57 32.74
N GLY A 118 -23.32 8.14 31.55
CA GLY A 118 -22.21 8.60 30.73
C GLY A 118 -21.49 7.50 29.95
N CYS A 119 -22.00 6.27 29.95
CA CYS A 119 -21.51 5.17 29.12
C CYS A 119 -22.40 4.98 27.87
N TYR A 120 -21.78 4.76 26.72
CA TYR A 120 -22.46 4.64 25.43
C TYR A 120 -21.88 3.49 24.62
N SER A 121 -22.72 2.72 23.93
CA SER A 121 -22.25 1.82 22.86
C SER A 121 -22.19 2.59 21.55
N VAL A 122 -21.04 2.61 20.88
CA VAL A 122 -20.81 3.35 19.64
C VAL A 122 -20.39 2.40 18.53
N MET A 123 -21.01 2.53 17.37
CA MET A 123 -20.63 1.83 16.16
C MET A 123 -19.54 2.62 15.44
N LEU A 124 -18.33 2.08 15.39
CA LEU A 124 -17.23 2.62 14.58
C LEU A 124 -17.52 2.36 13.09
N LYS A 125 -17.00 3.20 12.20
CA LYS A 125 -17.24 3.05 10.75
C LYS A 125 -16.23 2.14 10.06
N ASN A 126 -14.95 2.18 10.46
CA ASN A 126 -13.84 1.50 9.77
C ASN A 126 -12.78 0.99 10.76
N PRO A 127 -12.68 -0.32 11.04
CA PRO A 127 -13.67 -1.35 10.71
C PRO A 127 -15.00 -1.14 11.45
N PRO A 128 -16.13 -1.67 10.95
CA PRO A 128 -17.39 -1.62 11.66
C PRO A 128 -17.34 -2.51 12.90
N ASP A 129 -17.38 -1.89 14.08
CA ASP A 129 -17.36 -2.58 15.36
C ASP A 129 -18.19 -1.81 16.39
N LEU A 130 -18.83 -2.53 17.32
CA LEU A 130 -19.70 -1.96 18.35
C LEU A 130 -19.00 -2.04 19.71
N ILE A 131 -18.49 -0.89 20.19
CA ILE A 131 -17.66 -0.81 21.39
C ILE A 131 -18.27 0.18 22.41
N CYS A 132 -18.09 -0.08 23.70
CA CYS A 132 -18.55 0.77 24.79
C CYS A 132 -17.51 1.84 25.16
N TYR A 133 -17.94 3.10 25.26
CA TYR A 133 -17.09 4.25 25.61
C TYR A 133 -17.74 5.11 26.69
N ARG A 134 -16.92 5.82 27.46
CA ARG A 134 -17.37 6.83 28.43
C ARG A 134 -17.37 8.22 27.82
N SER A 135 -18.25 9.10 28.28
CA SER A 135 -18.40 10.50 27.80
C SER A 135 -17.09 11.23 27.51
N PRO A 136 -16.02 11.17 28.34
CA PRO A 136 -14.77 11.89 28.08
C PRO A 136 -13.99 11.42 26.84
N ASP A 137 -14.31 10.21 26.36
CA ASP A 137 -13.74 9.59 25.17
C ASP A 137 -14.57 9.87 23.91
N LEU A 138 -15.71 10.57 24.03
CA LEU A 138 -16.50 11.06 22.89
C LEU A 138 -16.40 12.58 22.79
N ARG A 139 -16.49 13.09 21.56
CA ARG A 139 -16.67 14.52 21.31
C ARG A 139 -17.56 14.75 20.08
N PRO A 140 -18.20 15.92 19.96
CA PRO A 140 -18.89 16.31 18.75
C PRO A 140 -17.88 16.43 17.60
N PRO A 141 -18.18 15.90 16.41
CA PRO A 141 -17.28 15.97 15.28
C PRO A 141 -17.22 17.40 14.74
N LEU A 142 -16.00 17.91 14.57
CA LEU A 142 -15.71 19.23 14.01
C LEU A 142 -14.79 19.08 12.80
N ASP A 143 -15.02 19.91 11.78
CA ASP A 143 -14.14 20.08 10.63
C ASP A 143 -13.42 21.43 10.69
N TRP A 144 -12.20 21.47 10.14
CA TRP A 144 -11.40 22.69 10.02
C TRP A 144 -11.47 23.18 8.58
N VAL A 145 -12.19 24.28 8.35
CA VAL A 145 -12.44 24.86 7.02
C VAL A 145 -12.16 26.36 7.07
N ASP A 146 -11.38 26.87 6.12
CA ASP A 146 -11.04 28.30 5.99
C ASP A 146 -10.61 28.95 7.32
N ASN A 147 -9.69 28.29 8.04
CA ASN A 147 -9.17 28.70 9.34
C ASN A 147 -10.22 28.80 10.47
N ASN A 148 -11.32 28.07 10.37
CA ASN A 148 -12.37 28.05 11.39
C ASN A 148 -12.84 26.61 11.70
N TRP A 149 -13.23 26.36 12.94
CA TRP A 149 -13.88 25.12 13.35
C TRP A 149 -15.37 25.17 13.08
N VAL A 150 -15.88 24.21 12.33
CA VAL A 150 -17.30 24.09 12.01
C VAL A 150 -17.84 22.72 12.44
N PRO A 151 -19.08 22.63 12.97
CA PRO A 151 -19.73 21.34 13.20
C PRO A 151 -19.82 20.54 11.90
N LEU A 152 -19.47 19.25 11.96
CA LEU A 152 -19.65 18.34 10.84
C LEU A 152 -21.17 18.23 10.56
N GLN A 153 -21.62 18.74 9.41
CA GLN A 153 -23.05 18.73 9.07
C GLN A 153 -23.57 17.29 8.96
N LYS A 154 -24.65 16.99 9.69
CA LYS A 154 -25.39 15.73 9.54
C LYS A 154 -25.84 15.64 8.08
N GLN A 155 -25.36 14.67 7.31
CA GLN A 155 -25.94 14.34 6.01
C GLN A 155 -27.34 13.78 6.24
N GLN A 156 -28.32 14.65 6.49
CA GLN A 156 -29.71 14.31 6.33
C GLN A 156 -29.95 14.25 4.82
N LYS A 157 -30.12 13.05 4.27
CA LYS A 157 -30.84 12.91 3.01
C LYS A 157 -32.28 13.36 3.29
N GLU A 158 -32.56 14.64 3.07
CA GLU A 158 -33.93 15.13 2.96
C GLU A 158 -34.59 14.39 1.78
N VAL A 159 -35.45 13.43 2.10
CA VAL A 159 -36.39 12.88 1.13
C VAL A 159 -37.43 13.98 0.91
N VAL A 160 -37.21 14.79 -0.13
CA VAL A 160 -38.23 15.70 -0.65
C VAL A 160 -39.37 14.86 -1.20
N THR A 161 -40.41 14.63 -0.40
CA THR A 161 -41.69 14.08 -0.86
C THR A 161 -42.40 15.14 -1.70
N ARG A 162 -42.18 15.08 -3.02
CA ARG A 162 -42.98 15.81 -3.99
C ARG A 162 -44.35 15.11 -4.10
N ASN A 163 -45.34 15.65 -3.41
CA ASN A 163 -46.73 15.21 -3.52
C ASN A 163 -47.22 15.34 -4.96
N GLN A 164 -47.41 14.22 -5.66
CA GLN A 164 -48.36 14.10 -6.75
C GLN A 164 -49.32 12.96 -6.47
N LYS A 165 -50.57 13.36 -6.26
CA LYS A 165 -51.77 12.55 -6.18
C LYS A 165 -51.95 11.78 -7.49
N ARG A 166 -51.92 10.45 -7.47
CA ARG A 166 -52.66 9.57 -8.40
C ARG A 166 -52.77 8.15 -7.84
N GLN A 167 -53.92 7.56 -8.14
CA GLN A 167 -54.54 6.36 -7.57
C GLN A 167 -53.83 5.06 -7.94
N GLY A 168 -53.90 4.09 -7.01
CA GLY A 168 -54.25 2.69 -7.31
C GLY A 168 -53.13 1.70 -7.65
N GLY A 169 -53.04 0.62 -6.88
CA GLY A 169 -52.52 -0.67 -7.35
C GLY A 169 -51.31 -1.24 -6.59
N ASN A 170 -51.52 -2.33 -5.85
CA ASN A 170 -50.52 -3.16 -5.16
C ASN A 170 -49.86 -4.17 -6.14
N PRO A 171 -48.85 -4.98 -5.76
CA PRO A 171 -47.56 -5.00 -6.45
C PRO A 171 -47.13 -6.38 -7.00
N SER A 172 -46.18 -6.42 -7.94
CA SER A 172 -45.33 -7.61 -8.20
C SER A 172 -44.14 -7.30 -9.12
N LYS A 173 -42.95 -7.69 -8.64
CA LYS A 173 -41.75 -8.22 -9.33
C LYS A 173 -40.85 -7.32 -10.23
N SER A 174 -39.57 -7.75 -10.17
CA SER A 174 -38.43 -7.67 -11.11
C SER A 174 -37.50 -6.45 -11.17
N VAL A 175 -36.31 -6.63 -10.54
CA VAL A 175 -34.90 -6.43 -10.99
C VAL A 175 -34.77 -6.46 -12.55
N PRO A 176 -33.84 -5.76 -13.26
CA PRO A 176 -32.37 -5.59 -13.02
C PRO A 176 -31.84 -4.16 -13.31
N ALA A 177 -30.58 -3.78 -13.21
CA ALA A 177 -29.35 -4.23 -12.56
C ALA A 177 -28.27 -3.16 -12.86
N ASP A 178 -27.12 -3.36 -12.25
CA ASP A 178 -25.79 -2.98 -12.70
C ASP A 178 -25.16 -1.66 -12.24
N LYS A 179 -23.89 -1.86 -11.83
CA LYS A 179 -22.72 -0.96 -11.81
C LYS A 179 -22.40 -0.28 -10.48
N GLU A 180 -21.92 -1.13 -9.56
CA GLU A 180 -20.49 -1.31 -9.23
C GLU A 180 -19.47 -0.20 -9.59
N CYS A 181 -18.36 -0.23 -8.83
CA CYS A 181 -17.07 0.47 -8.95
C CYS A 181 -16.92 1.74 -8.09
N ASP A 182 -15.79 1.99 -7.41
CA ASP A 182 -14.64 1.18 -7.06
C ASP A 182 -13.88 1.99 -5.99
N GLY A 183 -13.51 1.31 -4.90
CA GLY A 183 -12.58 1.83 -3.92
C GLY A 183 -11.17 1.33 -4.25
N ALA A 184 -10.21 2.24 -4.16
CA ALA A 184 -8.80 1.88 -4.05
C ALA A 184 -8.31 2.25 -2.65
N GLU A 185 -7.94 1.23 -1.88
CA GLU A 185 -7.15 1.34 -0.65
C GLU A 185 -5.71 0.85 -0.87
N GLY A 186 -4.80 1.43 -0.10
CA GLY A 186 -3.42 1.01 0.04
C GLY A 186 -2.97 1.00 1.50
N ALA A 187 -2.93 -0.21 2.07
CA ALA A 187 -1.87 -0.87 2.86
C ALA A 187 -1.15 -0.16 4.04
N VAL A 188 -1.27 -0.69 5.28
CA VAL A 188 -0.21 -0.65 6.32
C VAL A 188 -0.16 -1.93 7.16
N GLY A 189 1.09 -2.40 7.28
CA GLY A 189 1.82 -2.87 8.45
C GLY A 189 1.11 -3.24 9.76
N SER A 190 1.26 -4.51 10.10
CA SER A 190 1.00 -5.15 11.40
C SER A 190 1.77 -4.52 12.56
N MET A 191 1.10 -4.39 13.72
CA MET A 191 1.67 -3.97 15.00
C MET A 191 1.13 -4.92 16.09
N THR A 192 2.01 -5.68 16.74
CA THR A 192 1.68 -6.65 17.81
C THR A 192 1.76 -6.02 19.21
N ILE A 193 0.89 -6.47 20.12
CA ILE A 193 0.79 -6.07 21.53
C ILE A 193 0.91 -7.31 22.44
N GLU A 194 1.67 -7.17 23.53
CA GLU A 194 1.84 -8.16 24.60
C GLU A 194 0.87 -7.85 25.75
N ASP A 195 0.23 -8.90 26.28
CA ASP A 195 -0.69 -8.84 27.43
C ASP A 195 0.04 -8.93 28.78
N SER A 196 -0.48 -8.19 29.77
CA SER A 196 -0.06 -8.24 31.17
C SER A 196 -1.14 -8.86 32.05
N ALA A 197 -0.66 -9.59 33.06
CA ALA A 197 -1.35 -10.50 33.96
C ALA A 197 -2.47 -9.93 34.84
N ILE A 198 -3.38 -10.81 35.28
CA ILE A 198 -4.21 -10.64 36.48
C ILE A 198 -4.17 -11.94 37.32
N VAL A 199 -4.06 -11.76 38.64
CA VAL A 199 -3.92 -12.77 39.70
C VAL A 199 -5.29 -13.19 40.25
N GLY A 200 -5.48 -14.51 40.35
CA GLY A 200 -6.09 -15.34 41.41
C GLY A 200 -7.35 -14.93 42.17
N VAL A 201 -8.31 -15.87 42.27
CA VAL A 201 -9.04 -16.22 43.52
C VAL A 201 -9.31 -17.73 43.53
N GLU A 202 -8.94 -18.40 44.63
CA GLU A 202 -9.24 -19.80 44.94
C GLU A 202 -10.66 -19.97 45.54
N SER A 203 -11.29 -21.14 45.33
CA SER A 203 -12.27 -21.68 46.27
C SER A 203 -12.21 -23.21 46.26
N VAL A 204 -12.05 -23.76 47.47
CA VAL A 204 -12.03 -25.19 47.81
C VAL A 204 -13.47 -25.68 48.05
N GLY A 205 -13.75 -26.95 47.70
CA GLY A 205 -14.95 -27.66 48.11
C GLY A 205 -14.99 -29.09 47.57
N GLU A 206 -14.53 -30.05 48.38
CA GLU A 206 -14.49 -31.49 48.11
C GLU A 206 -15.73 -32.18 48.73
N SER A 207 -16.40 -33.10 48.01
CA SER A 207 -17.16 -34.19 48.64
C SER A 207 -17.59 -35.31 47.67
N THR A 208 -17.02 -36.49 47.90
CA THR A 208 -17.53 -37.89 47.82
C THR A 208 -18.50 -38.32 46.70
N GLY A 209 -18.12 -39.37 45.97
CA GLY A 209 -19.00 -40.13 45.08
C GLY A 209 -19.67 -41.35 45.75
N ALA A 210 -20.83 -41.76 45.21
CA ALA A 210 -21.20 -43.14 44.89
C ALA A 210 -22.49 -43.15 44.02
N PRO A 211 -22.68 -44.16 43.16
CA PRO A 211 -23.60 -44.13 42.01
C PRO A 211 -24.97 -44.76 42.33
N MET A 212 -26.01 -44.46 41.52
CA MET A 212 -26.94 -45.47 40.97
C MET A 212 -28.07 -44.87 40.10
N ASN A 213 -28.21 -45.51 38.93
CA ASN A 213 -29.41 -45.80 38.14
C ASN A 213 -29.97 -44.75 37.14
N ASP A 214 -29.79 -45.15 35.88
CA ASP A 214 -30.53 -44.78 34.68
C ASP A 214 -32.04 -44.96 34.83
N ASP A 215 -32.78 -43.91 34.45
CA ASP A 215 -33.91 -43.93 33.50
C ASP A 215 -34.78 -42.68 33.76
N MET A 216 -34.45 -41.59 33.06
CA MET A 216 -35.39 -40.48 32.89
C MET A 216 -35.32 -39.98 31.44
N PRO A 217 -36.28 -40.36 30.57
CA PRO A 217 -36.30 -39.89 29.20
C PRO A 217 -36.98 -38.52 29.16
N CYS A 218 -36.25 -37.46 29.54
CA CYS A 218 -36.77 -36.12 29.34
C CYS A 218 -35.69 -35.04 29.31
N LYS A 219 -34.89 -34.98 28.23
CA LYS A 219 -34.19 -33.73 27.80
C LYS A 219 -34.04 -33.54 26.28
N ASP A 220 -34.51 -34.45 25.43
CA ASP A 220 -34.45 -34.26 23.96
C ASP A 220 -35.61 -33.43 23.37
N GLN A 221 -36.67 -33.18 24.16
CA GLN A 221 -37.84 -32.46 23.64
C GLN A 221 -37.60 -30.94 23.49
N ASN A 222 -36.60 -30.37 24.17
CA ASN A 222 -36.34 -28.92 24.16
C ASN A 222 -35.48 -28.44 22.96
N LEU A 223 -34.87 -29.34 22.19
CA LEU A 223 -34.11 -28.98 20.98
C LEU A 223 -34.98 -28.95 19.72
N ARG A 224 -36.09 -29.72 19.68
CA ARG A 224 -37.03 -29.73 18.55
C ARG A 224 -37.90 -28.48 18.43
N LEU A 225 -38.01 -27.67 19.50
CA LEU A 225 -38.83 -26.44 19.50
C LEU A 225 -38.32 -25.38 18.52
N VAL A 226 -37.02 -25.39 18.19
CA VAL A 226 -36.41 -24.40 17.30
C VAL A 226 -36.71 -24.68 15.82
N GLU A 227 -37.00 -25.93 15.45
CA GLU A 227 -37.17 -26.37 14.05
C GLU A 227 -38.48 -25.87 13.41
N ASP A 228 -39.50 -25.53 14.21
CA ASP A 228 -40.84 -25.21 13.73
C ASP A 228 -41.22 -23.72 13.71
N SER A 229 -40.28 -22.82 13.96
CA SER A 229 -40.52 -21.37 13.92
C SER A 229 -40.71 -20.85 12.48
N PRO A 230 -41.66 -19.92 12.23
CA PRO A 230 -41.81 -19.29 10.92
C PRO A 230 -40.53 -18.62 10.40
N VAL A 231 -39.72 -18.05 11.29
CA VAL A 231 -38.46 -17.38 10.94
C VAL A 231 -37.40 -18.41 10.54
N MET A 232 -37.34 -19.54 11.23
CA MET A 232 -36.43 -20.65 10.89
C MET A 232 -36.72 -21.17 9.48
N ARG A 233 -38.00 -21.43 9.15
CA ARG A 233 -38.40 -21.85 7.79
C ARG A 233 -38.03 -20.83 6.72
N PHE A 234 -38.18 -19.54 7.01
CA PHE A 234 -37.75 -18.48 6.10
C PHE A 234 -36.24 -18.53 5.81
N ILE A 235 -35.41 -18.70 6.84
CA ILE A 235 -33.96 -18.79 6.68
C ILE A 235 -33.57 -20.07 5.93
N GLN A 236 -34.15 -21.22 6.27
CA GLN A 236 -33.92 -22.49 5.59
C GLN A 236 -34.33 -22.46 4.11
N ALA A 237 -35.29 -21.62 3.73
CA ALA A 237 -35.70 -21.41 2.34
C ALA A 237 -34.73 -20.54 1.51
N MET A 238 -33.68 -19.95 2.11
CA MET A 238 -32.71 -19.14 1.38
C MET A 238 -31.82 -19.99 0.46
N ASP A 239 -31.42 -19.43 -0.68
CA ASP A 239 -30.62 -20.11 -1.72
C ASP A 239 -29.36 -20.82 -1.17
N VAL A 240 -28.72 -20.26 -0.15
CA VAL A 240 -27.53 -20.84 0.48
C VAL A 240 -27.85 -22.21 1.12
N PHE A 241 -28.96 -22.33 1.84
CA PHE A 241 -29.37 -23.60 2.45
C PHE A 241 -30.02 -24.56 1.45
N GLN A 242 -30.55 -24.04 0.34
CA GLN A 242 -30.97 -24.90 -0.78
C GLN A 242 -29.75 -25.50 -1.51
N SER A 243 -28.67 -24.74 -1.63
CA SER A 243 -27.44 -25.16 -2.30
C SER A 243 -26.57 -26.06 -1.42
N ILE A 244 -26.49 -25.75 -0.13
CA ILE A 244 -25.74 -26.51 0.87
C ILE A 244 -26.68 -26.77 2.06
N PRO A 245 -27.49 -27.85 2.01
CA PRO A 245 -28.39 -28.21 3.10
C PRO A 245 -27.63 -28.42 4.41
N GLN A 246 -28.21 -27.97 5.52
CA GLN A 246 -27.62 -28.00 6.85
C GLN A 246 -28.60 -28.56 7.87
N GLU A 247 -28.10 -29.39 8.77
CA GLU A 247 -28.83 -29.91 9.94
C GLU A 247 -27.98 -29.70 11.21
N PRO A 248 -27.78 -28.45 11.63
CA PRO A 248 -26.94 -28.13 12.78
C PRO A 248 -27.55 -28.64 14.08
N HIS A 249 -26.71 -29.22 14.94
CA HIS A 249 -27.17 -29.87 16.16
C HIS A 249 -27.42 -28.92 17.33
N PHE A 250 -26.84 -27.71 17.32
CA PHE A 250 -26.95 -26.69 18.36
C PHE A 250 -26.70 -27.11 19.82
N ARG A 251 -26.12 -28.29 20.08
CA ARG A 251 -25.78 -28.80 21.43
C ARG A 251 -25.21 -27.77 22.41
N PRO A 252 -24.27 -26.87 22.04
CA PRO A 252 -23.76 -25.86 22.98
C PRO A 252 -24.84 -24.91 23.54
N LEU A 253 -25.96 -24.74 22.82
CA LEU A 253 -27.08 -23.91 23.27
C LEU A 253 -27.94 -24.57 24.35
N ALA A 254 -27.61 -25.80 24.77
CA ALA A 254 -28.25 -26.45 25.92
C ALA A 254 -28.10 -25.62 27.20
N GLU A 255 -26.97 -24.93 27.35
CA GLU A 255 -26.61 -24.07 28.48
C GLU A 255 -27.24 -22.66 28.41
N CYS A 256 -27.79 -22.29 27.25
CA CYS A 256 -28.43 -20.99 27.01
C CYS A 256 -29.84 -20.97 27.63
N GLU A 257 -30.28 -19.84 28.19
CA GLU A 257 -31.65 -19.71 28.70
C GLU A 257 -32.69 -19.99 27.59
N GLU A 258 -33.75 -20.73 27.92
CA GLU A 258 -34.77 -21.16 26.95
C GLU A 258 -35.38 -19.97 26.19
N VAL A 259 -35.56 -18.84 26.86
CA VAL A 259 -36.19 -17.62 26.31
C VAL A 259 -35.40 -17.02 25.14
N CYS A 260 -34.06 -17.15 25.11
CA CYS A 260 -33.21 -16.58 24.06
C CYS A 260 -32.59 -17.62 23.13
N ARG A 261 -32.71 -18.91 23.45
CA ARG A 261 -32.13 -20.04 22.72
C ARG A 261 -32.48 -20.06 21.22
N GLU A 262 -33.74 -19.83 20.88
CA GLU A 262 -34.20 -19.75 19.49
C GLU A 262 -33.51 -18.59 18.75
N GLY A 263 -33.42 -17.42 19.39
CA GLY A 263 -32.76 -16.24 18.83
C GLY A 263 -31.29 -16.48 18.53
N VAL A 264 -30.57 -17.16 19.42
CA VAL A 264 -29.15 -17.51 19.22
C VAL A 264 -29.00 -18.51 18.07
N ALA A 265 -29.85 -19.55 18.00
CA ALA A 265 -29.84 -20.51 16.90
C ALA A 265 -30.09 -19.85 15.54
N LEU A 266 -31.10 -18.97 15.45
CA LEU A 266 -31.38 -18.17 14.26
C LEU A 266 -30.19 -17.27 13.88
N GLY A 267 -29.50 -16.71 14.88
CA GLY A 267 -28.27 -15.94 14.70
C GLY A 267 -27.16 -16.75 14.02
N HIS A 268 -26.93 -17.99 14.46
CA HIS A 268 -25.96 -18.88 13.82
C HIS A 268 -26.38 -19.28 12.39
N MET A 269 -27.67 -19.58 12.16
CA MET A 269 -28.18 -19.87 10.83
C MET A 269 -27.93 -18.72 9.85
N MET A 270 -28.25 -17.49 10.27
CA MET A 270 -28.00 -16.30 9.45
C MET A 270 -26.50 -16.02 9.28
N THR A 271 -25.69 -16.32 10.30
CA THR A 271 -24.23 -16.20 10.22
C THR A 271 -23.65 -17.13 9.15
N PHE A 272 -24.11 -18.38 9.07
CA PHE A 272 -23.72 -19.31 8.01
C PHE A 272 -24.06 -18.77 6.61
N VAL A 273 -25.24 -18.17 6.43
CA VAL A 273 -25.62 -17.51 5.16
C VAL A 273 -24.66 -16.38 4.84
N ASN A 274 -24.39 -15.51 5.81
CA ASN A 274 -23.57 -14.32 5.62
C ASN A 274 -22.12 -14.68 5.30
N VAL A 275 -21.51 -15.63 6.02
CA VAL A 275 -20.13 -16.03 5.77
C VAL A 275 -20.00 -16.73 4.42
N THR A 276 -20.95 -17.61 4.07
CA THR A 276 -20.97 -18.28 2.75
C THR A 276 -21.08 -17.28 1.61
N LYS A 277 -21.97 -16.28 1.73
CA LYS A 277 -22.09 -15.19 0.75
C LYS A 277 -20.82 -14.35 0.66
N LYS A 278 -20.25 -13.94 1.79
CA LYS A 278 -19.01 -13.16 1.81
C LYS A 278 -17.87 -13.90 1.13
N ILE A 279 -17.69 -15.19 1.43
CA ILE A 279 -16.67 -16.04 0.79
C ILE A 279 -16.91 -16.13 -0.72
N SER A 280 -18.16 -16.23 -1.17
CA SER A 280 -18.50 -16.27 -2.60
C SER A 280 -18.22 -14.97 -3.35
N THR A 281 -18.12 -13.84 -2.64
CA THR A 281 -17.86 -12.51 -3.21
C THR A 281 -16.42 -12.05 -3.07
N LEU A 282 -15.55 -12.82 -2.39
CA LEU A 282 -14.16 -12.45 -2.15
C LEU A 282 -13.40 -12.21 -3.45
N GLN A 283 -12.60 -11.15 -3.46
CA GLN A 283 -11.78 -10.71 -4.57
C GLN A 283 -10.28 -10.86 -4.26
N ALA A 284 -9.49 -10.90 -5.32
CA ALA A 284 -8.03 -10.93 -5.22
C ALA A 284 -7.43 -9.68 -4.54
N SER A 285 -8.18 -8.55 -4.54
CA SER A 285 -7.80 -7.29 -3.91
C SER A 285 -8.00 -7.25 -2.39
N ASP A 286 -8.83 -8.15 -1.85
CA ASP A 286 -9.21 -8.13 -0.44
C ASP A 286 -7.99 -8.38 0.45
N THR A 287 -8.10 -8.20 1.77
CA THR A 287 -6.96 -8.42 2.67
C THR A 287 -6.80 -9.89 3.05
N ARG A 288 -5.67 -10.29 3.65
CA ARG A 288 -5.53 -11.66 4.20
C ARG A 288 -6.33 -11.83 5.50
N ILE A 289 -6.54 -10.74 6.23
CA ILE A 289 -7.28 -10.69 7.50
C ILE A 289 -8.74 -11.15 7.29
N ASP A 290 -9.34 -10.79 6.14
CA ASP A 290 -10.70 -11.20 5.80
C ASP A 290 -10.84 -12.73 5.69
N PHE A 291 -9.82 -13.40 5.15
CA PHE A 291 -9.80 -14.86 5.01
C PHE A 291 -9.68 -15.54 6.37
N ASP A 292 -8.77 -15.05 7.21
CA ASP A 292 -8.55 -15.62 8.55
C ASP A 292 -9.78 -15.41 9.45
N SER A 293 -10.43 -14.25 9.35
CA SER A 293 -11.69 -13.96 10.05
C SER A 293 -12.80 -14.93 9.63
N HIS A 294 -12.94 -15.20 8.34
CA HIS A 294 -13.93 -16.15 7.83
C HIS A 294 -13.62 -17.59 8.23
N LEU A 295 -12.35 -18.01 8.22
CA LEU A 295 -11.94 -19.34 8.71
C LEU A 295 -12.31 -19.53 10.18
N LYS A 296 -12.04 -18.52 11.02
CA LYS A 296 -12.41 -18.55 12.45
C LYS A 296 -13.93 -18.67 12.62
N CYS A 297 -14.71 -17.88 11.88
CA CYS A 297 -16.17 -17.94 11.91
C CYS A 297 -16.72 -19.33 11.48
N LEU A 298 -16.13 -19.96 10.46
CA LEU A 298 -16.50 -21.32 10.05
C LEU A 298 -16.20 -22.35 11.14
N SER A 299 -15.06 -22.23 11.83
CA SER A 299 -14.73 -23.09 12.98
C SER A 299 -15.73 -22.90 14.14
N GLU A 300 -16.16 -21.67 14.42
CA GLU A 300 -17.20 -21.41 15.42
C GLU A 300 -18.53 -22.07 15.02
N LEU A 301 -18.95 -21.96 13.76
CA LEU A 301 -20.18 -22.60 13.27
C LEU A 301 -20.10 -24.14 13.33
N GLU A 302 -18.94 -24.73 13.05
CA GLU A 302 -18.73 -26.17 13.15
C GLU A 302 -19.00 -26.71 14.56
N LEU A 303 -18.67 -25.94 15.61
CA LEU A 303 -18.99 -26.29 17.00
C LEU A 303 -20.49 -26.39 17.28
N HIS A 304 -21.32 -25.70 16.50
CA HIS A 304 -22.78 -25.77 16.58
C HIS A 304 -23.38 -26.83 15.64
N GLY A 305 -22.54 -27.61 14.95
CA GLY A 305 -22.93 -28.73 14.11
C GLY A 305 -23.14 -28.38 12.64
N PHE A 306 -22.72 -27.20 12.19
CA PHE A 306 -22.79 -26.85 10.77
C PHE A 306 -21.74 -27.63 9.96
N ASN A 307 -22.15 -28.17 8.81
CA ASN A 307 -21.24 -28.71 7.81
C ASN A 307 -20.64 -27.56 6.99
N VAL A 308 -19.42 -27.18 7.35
CA VAL A 308 -18.68 -26.08 6.73
C VAL A 308 -17.60 -26.53 5.74
N GLU A 309 -17.46 -27.83 5.49
CA GLU A 309 -16.33 -28.39 4.74
C GLU A 309 -16.20 -27.79 3.32
N ALA A 310 -17.28 -27.79 2.54
CA ALA A 310 -17.28 -27.26 1.18
C ALA A 310 -16.90 -25.76 1.14
N VAL A 311 -17.45 -24.98 2.09
CA VAL A 311 -17.21 -23.53 2.18
C VAL A 311 -15.78 -23.24 2.63
N ARG A 312 -15.26 -24.02 3.58
CA ARG A 312 -13.88 -23.95 4.06
C ARG A 312 -12.89 -24.30 2.97
N ASN A 313 -13.11 -25.40 2.24
CA ASN A 313 -12.24 -25.83 1.14
C ASN A 313 -12.17 -24.77 0.05
N ARG A 314 -13.31 -24.15 -0.29
CA ARG A 314 -13.34 -23.03 -1.23
C ARG A 314 -12.51 -21.84 -0.75
N LEU A 315 -12.64 -21.48 0.52
CA LEU A 315 -11.86 -20.39 1.11
C LEU A 315 -10.35 -20.66 1.11
N LEU A 316 -9.94 -21.90 1.42
CA LEU A 316 -8.54 -22.33 1.38
C LEU A 316 -7.96 -22.31 -0.04
N GLU A 317 -8.75 -22.73 -1.04
CA GLU A 317 -8.36 -22.64 -2.45
C GLU A 317 -8.10 -21.17 -2.86
N LEU A 318 -9.02 -20.27 -2.51
CA LEU A 318 -8.87 -18.83 -2.76
C LEU A 318 -7.63 -18.26 -2.05
N GLN A 319 -7.33 -18.70 -0.83
CA GLN A 319 -6.13 -18.31 -0.08
C GLN A 319 -4.86 -18.79 -0.78
N SER A 320 -4.83 -20.02 -1.29
CA SER A 320 -3.70 -20.56 -2.05
C SER A 320 -3.45 -19.79 -3.35
N MET A 321 -4.51 -19.45 -4.09
CA MET A 321 -4.41 -18.63 -5.30
C MET A 321 -3.83 -17.25 -4.99
N LYS A 322 -4.23 -16.64 -3.87
CA LYS A 322 -3.72 -15.34 -3.41
C LYS A 322 -2.23 -15.38 -3.07
N ASP A 323 -1.79 -16.41 -2.34
CA ASP A 323 -0.38 -16.62 -2.04
C ASP A 323 0.44 -16.77 -3.34
N GLY A 324 -0.09 -17.49 -4.33
CA GLY A 324 0.51 -17.59 -5.67
C GLY A 324 0.62 -16.24 -6.39
N GLN A 325 -0.41 -15.39 -6.29
CA GLN A 325 -0.39 -14.05 -6.88
C GLN A 325 0.68 -13.14 -6.26
N GLU A 326 0.87 -13.20 -4.94
CA GLU A 326 1.90 -12.43 -4.24
C GLU A 326 3.32 -12.85 -4.65
N GLN A 327 3.55 -14.15 -4.81
CA GLN A 327 4.81 -14.68 -5.33
C GLN A 327 5.07 -14.20 -6.77
N LEU A 328 4.06 -14.23 -7.64
CA LEU A 328 4.17 -13.75 -9.02
C LEU A 328 4.45 -12.25 -9.08
N LYS A 329 3.81 -11.43 -8.23
CA LYS A 329 4.11 -10.00 -8.11
C LYS A 329 5.57 -9.76 -7.70
N THR A 330 6.09 -10.54 -6.76
CA THR A 330 7.49 -10.47 -6.33
C THR A 330 8.45 -10.84 -7.47
N LYS A 331 8.19 -11.96 -8.16
CA LYS A 331 8.98 -12.37 -9.35
C LYS A 331 8.96 -11.29 -10.44
N SER A 332 7.79 -10.71 -10.72
CA SER A 332 7.66 -9.61 -11.70
C SER A 332 8.49 -8.39 -11.31
N LYS A 333 8.52 -8.02 -10.02
CA LYS A 333 9.37 -6.92 -9.53
C LYS A 333 10.85 -7.21 -9.72
N ASN A 334 11.30 -8.43 -9.43
CA ASN A 334 12.70 -8.82 -9.62
C ASN A 334 13.13 -8.76 -11.09
N ILE A 335 12.32 -9.33 -11.99
CA ILE A 335 12.59 -9.26 -13.44
C ILE A 335 12.64 -7.80 -13.93
N LYS A 336 11.76 -6.93 -13.43
CA LYS A 336 11.80 -5.50 -13.77
C LYS A 336 13.11 -4.84 -13.32
N SER A 337 13.59 -5.16 -12.12
CA SER A 337 14.90 -4.65 -11.63
C SER A 337 16.05 -5.13 -12.51
N GLU A 338 16.07 -6.42 -12.88
CA GLU A 338 17.10 -7.01 -13.76
C GLU A 338 17.09 -6.38 -15.16
N ILE A 339 15.91 -6.10 -15.72
CA ILE A 339 15.78 -5.38 -17.00
C ILE A 339 16.43 -3.99 -16.91
N ILE A 340 16.23 -3.26 -15.81
CA ILE A 340 16.82 -1.92 -15.62
C ILE A 340 18.35 -2.03 -15.56
N GLU A 341 18.87 -2.99 -14.79
CA GLU A 341 20.31 -3.23 -14.68
C GLU A 341 20.94 -3.57 -16.03
N GLN A 342 20.38 -4.54 -16.75
CA GLN A 342 20.83 -4.94 -18.09
C GLN A 342 20.73 -3.78 -19.10
N THR A 343 19.70 -2.93 -18.98
CA THR A 343 19.57 -1.73 -19.83
C THR A 343 20.71 -0.76 -19.56
N ASN A 344 21.06 -0.53 -18.29
CA ASN A 344 22.17 0.35 -17.92
C ASN A 344 23.51 -0.20 -18.41
N GLU A 345 23.79 -1.49 -18.22
CA GLU A 345 25.01 -2.13 -18.74
C GLU A 345 25.11 -2.00 -20.27
N ARG A 346 24.01 -2.26 -20.98
CA ARG A 346 23.94 -2.07 -22.43
C ARG A 346 24.24 -0.64 -22.85
N THR A 347 23.77 0.37 -22.11
CA THR A 347 24.09 1.77 -22.43
C THR A 347 25.57 2.10 -22.25
N LYS A 348 26.22 1.53 -21.24
CA LYS A 348 27.67 1.69 -21.03
C LYS A 348 28.47 1.05 -22.16
N VAL A 349 28.16 -0.20 -22.50
CA VAL A 349 28.80 -0.92 -23.63
C VAL A 349 28.59 -0.16 -24.94
N LYS A 350 27.39 0.41 -25.16
CA LYS A 350 27.11 1.22 -26.34
C LYS A 350 27.98 2.48 -26.41
N ALA A 351 28.18 3.16 -25.29
CA ALA A 351 29.04 4.35 -25.24
C ALA A 351 30.51 4.01 -25.54
N GLU A 352 31.03 2.91 -24.98
CA GLU A 352 32.38 2.40 -25.27
C GLU A 352 32.50 2.01 -26.76
N LEU A 353 31.48 1.38 -27.34
CA LEU A 353 31.45 1.06 -28.77
C LEU A 353 31.48 2.30 -29.65
N ASP A 354 30.72 3.35 -29.29
CA ASP A 354 30.70 4.63 -30.01
C ASP A 354 32.08 5.33 -29.95
N GLU A 355 32.84 5.16 -28.87
CA GLU A 355 34.21 5.65 -28.75
C GLU A 355 35.18 4.87 -29.63
N VAL A 356 35.15 3.53 -29.57
CA VAL A 356 35.97 2.67 -30.44
C VAL A 356 35.69 2.91 -31.92
N MET A 357 34.43 3.14 -32.30
CA MET A 357 34.08 3.49 -33.68
C MET A 357 34.71 4.82 -34.14
N LYS A 358 34.84 5.81 -33.26
CA LYS A 358 35.51 7.08 -33.57
C LYS A 358 37.02 6.86 -33.76
N ASP A 359 37.64 6.08 -32.88
CA ASP A 359 39.07 5.78 -32.97
C ASP A 359 39.42 5.00 -34.23
N LEU A 360 38.59 4.02 -34.60
CA LEU A 360 38.76 3.24 -35.83
C LEU A 360 38.74 4.15 -37.06
N LYS A 361 37.79 5.09 -37.12
CA LYS A 361 37.70 6.07 -38.20
C LYS A 361 38.96 6.95 -38.28
N LEU A 362 39.46 7.43 -37.13
CA LEU A 362 40.67 8.24 -37.07
C LEU A 362 41.91 7.47 -37.55
N LEU A 363 42.03 6.19 -37.19
CA LEU A 363 43.12 5.32 -37.65
C LEU A 363 43.04 5.08 -39.16
N GLU A 364 41.84 4.95 -39.70
CA GLU A 364 41.61 4.77 -41.14
C GLU A 364 42.04 6.01 -41.94
N ASP A 365 41.73 7.21 -41.44
CA ASP A 365 42.18 8.48 -42.02
C ASP A 365 43.72 8.62 -41.96
N LYS A 366 44.34 8.30 -40.82
CA LYS A 366 45.81 8.30 -40.68
C LYS A 366 46.48 7.29 -41.61
N LYS A 367 45.91 6.10 -41.77
CA LYS A 367 46.41 5.08 -42.70
C LYS A 367 46.42 5.63 -44.14
N LYS A 368 45.36 6.32 -44.54
CA LYS A 368 45.28 6.97 -45.86
C LYS A 368 46.37 8.03 -46.04
N GLU A 369 46.58 8.89 -45.05
CA GLU A 369 47.64 9.92 -45.09
C GLU A 369 49.05 9.30 -45.25
N VAL A 370 49.33 8.24 -44.50
CA VAL A 370 50.62 7.53 -44.58
C VAL A 370 50.81 6.89 -45.96
N GLU A 371 49.78 6.29 -46.53
CA GLU A 371 49.87 5.68 -47.87
C GLU A 371 50.11 6.75 -48.96
N GLU A 372 49.45 7.91 -48.87
CA GLU A 372 49.72 9.05 -49.76
C GLU A 372 51.16 9.55 -49.62
N LYS A 373 51.68 9.64 -48.39
CA LYS A 373 53.07 10.03 -48.12
C LYS A 373 54.06 9.02 -48.70
N LYS A 374 53.78 7.72 -48.58
CA LYS A 374 54.59 6.64 -49.17
C LYS A 374 54.66 6.75 -50.68
N VAL A 375 53.53 6.96 -51.36
CA VAL A 375 53.49 7.14 -52.82
C VAL A 375 54.33 8.35 -53.26
N ARG A 376 54.23 9.48 -52.54
CA ARG A 376 55.04 10.69 -52.82
C ARG A 376 56.55 10.42 -52.69
N LEU A 377 56.98 9.78 -51.60
CA LEU A 377 58.40 9.48 -51.37
C LEU A 377 58.98 8.51 -52.41
N LEU A 378 58.20 7.52 -52.87
CA LEU A 378 58.63 6.62 -53.94
C LEU A 378 58.86 7.38 -55.26
N SER A 379 58.00 8.35 -55.61
CA SER A 379 58.22 9.21 -56.79
C SER A 379 59.52 10.01 -56.67
N MET A 380 59.73 10.68 -55.53
CA MET A 380 60.95 11.46 -55.29
C MET A 380 62.21 10.59 -55.34
N ASN A 381 62.15 9.35 -54.82
CA ASN A 381 63.29 8.45 -54.88
C ASN A 381 63.62 8.05 -56.33
N ASN A 382 62.60 7.73 -57.14
CA ASN A 382 62.81 7.42 -58.56
C ASN A 382 63.39 8.62 -59.34
N GLU A 383 62.96 9.84 -59.02
CA GLU A 383 63.52 11.07 -59.59
C GLU A 383 64.99 11.24 -59.20
N ASN A 384 65.32 11.05 -57.91
CA ASN A 384 66.70 11.10 -57.43
C ASN A 384 67.56 10.00 -58.07
N ASP A 385 67.05 8.79 -58.22
CA ASP A 385 67.75 7.69 -58.90
C ASP A 385 68.03 8.05 -60.37
N SER A 386 67.07 8.67 -61.06
CA SER A 386 67.26 9.19 -62.42
C SER A 386 68.36 10.25 -62.49
N GLU A 387 68.36 11.20 -61.54
CA GLU A 387 69.35 12.27 -61.45
C GLU A 387 70.76 11.71 -61.16
N ILE A 388 70.87 10.74 -60.26
CA ILE A 388 72.13 10.03 -59.95
C ILE A 388 72.67 9.33 -61.21
N VAL A 389 71.81 8.68 -62.00
CA VAL A 389 72.22 8.05 -63.27
C VAL A 389 72.76 9.08 -64.26
N LYS A 390 72.09 10.24 -64.42
CA LYS A 390 72.59 11.32 -65.28
C LYS A 390 73.96 11.83 -64.83
N LEU A 391 74.13 12.13 -63.53
CA LEU A 391 75.40 12.61 -62.99
C LEU A 391 76.53 11.59 -63.19
N LYS A 392 76.27 10.29 -62.95
CA LYS A 392 77.24 9.21 -63.22
C LYS A 392 77.67 9.18 -64.70
N SER A 393 76.74 9.36 -65.63
CA SER A 393 77.06 9.42 -67.06
C SER A 393 77.94 10.64 -67.39
N GLY A 394 77.65 11.81 -66.82
CA GLY A 394 78.45 13.02 -67.00
C GLY A 394 79.87 12.89 -66.44
N VAL A 395 80.04 12.25 -65.27
CA VAL A 395 81.37 11.90 -64.74
C VAL A 395 82.14 11.00 -65.70
N GLY A 396 81.46 10.02 -66.31
CA GLY A 396 82.06 9.16 -67.33
C GLY A 396 82.55 9.95 -68.54
N SER A 397 81.75 10.89 -69.04
CA SER A 397 82.14 11.79 -70.13
C SER A 397 83.36 12.66 -69.77
N LEU A 398 83.34 13.30 -68.59
CA LEU A 398 84.48 14.12 -68.13
C LEU A 398 85.76 13.29 -67.96
N PHE A 399 85.64 12.05 -67.50
CA PHE A 399 86.80 11.16 -67.34
C PHE A 399 87.46 10.83 -68.68
N GLU A 400 86.68 10.56 -69.73
CA GLU A 400 87.21 10.37 -71.08
C GLU A 400 87.86 11.65 -71.61
N GLU A 401 87.30 12.82 -71.30
CA GLU A 401 87.86 14.11 -71.68
C GLU A 401 89.18 14.40 -70.97
N ILE A 402 89.29 14.13 -69.66
CA ILE A 402 90.53 14.22 -68.88
C ILE A 402 91.58 13.27 -69.46
N LYS A 403 91.19 12.04 -69.79
CA LYS A 403 92.09 11.04 -70.39
C LYS A 403 92.63 11.52 -71.74
N LYS A 404 91.78 12.16 -72.55
CA LYS A 404 92.16 12.81 -73.81
C LYS A 404 93.14 13.98 -73.59
N VAL A 405 92.84 14.89 -72.67
CA VAL A 405 93.76 16.00 -72.34
C VAL A 405 95.11 15.47 -71.85
N ASN A 406 95.11 14.40 -71.04
CA ASN A 406 96.32 13.81 -70.52
C ASN A 406 97.14 13.09 -71.62
N SER A 407 96.50 12.49 -72.62
CA SER A 407 97.19 11.95 -73.79
C SER A 407 97.77 13.04 -74.69
N GLU A 408 97.04 14.14 -74.91
CA GLU A 408 97.52 15.34 -75.59
C GLU A 408 98.73 15.94 -74.86
N PHE A 409 98.64 16.12 -73.54
CA PHE A 409 99.73 16.62 -72.70
C PHE A 409 101.01 15.77 -72.85
N LYS A 410 100.89 14.43 -72.79
CA LYS A 410 102.02 13.51 -73.04
C LYS A 410 102.64 13.68 -74.42
N SER A 411 101.81 13.92 -75.45
CA SER A 411 102.31 14.15 -76.82
C SER A 411 103.11 15.45 -76.95
N VAL A 412 102.70 16.53 -76.27
CA VAL A 412 103.38 17.82 -76.28
C VAL A 412 104.72 17.74 -75.53
N VAL A 413 104.76 17.09 -74.36
CA VAL A 413 106.00 16.88 -73.59
C VAL A 413 107.02 16.04 -74.37
N GLY A 414 106.56 15.07 -75.17
CA GLY A 414 107.43 14.25 -76.03
C GLY A 414 107.86 14.91 -77.35
N SER A 415 107.40 16.13 -77.64
CA SER A 415 107.69 16.80 -78.92
C SER A 415 109.04 17.53 -78.89
N PRO A 416 109.86 17.47 -79.96
CA PRO A 416 111.13 18.19 -80.03
C PRO A 416 110.92 19.71 -80.02
N TRP A 417 111.79 20.43 -79.31
CA TRP A 417 111.81 21.89 -79.27
C TRP A 417 112.00 22.45 -80.70
N LYS A 418 111.09 23.31 -81.15
CA LYS A 418 111.26 24.00 -82.44
C LYS A 418 112.41 25.01 -82.31
N LYS A 419 113.41 24.88 -83.19
CA LYS A 419 114.61 25.73 -83.27
C LYS A 419 114.28 27.15 -83.69
#